data_AF-A0A763QNP0-F1
#
_entry.id   AF-A0A763QNP0-F1
#
_cell.length_a   1.000
_cell.length_b   1.000
_cell.length_c   1.000
_cell.angle_alpha   90.00
_cell.angle_beta   90.00
_cell.angle_gamma   90.00
#
_symmetry.space_group_name_H-M   'P 1'
#
loop_
_entity.id
_entity.type
_entity.pdbx_description
1 polymer ?
#
loop_
_entity_poly.entity_id
_entity_poly.type
_entity_poly.pdbx_seq_one_letter_code
_entity_poly.pdbx_strand_id
1 'polypeptide(L)' 'MLELLKSLVFAVIMVPVVMAIILGLIYGLGEVFNIFSGIGQQDQSRQNR' A
#
# COMPACT_ATOMS: atom_id res chain seq x y z
N MET A 1 -8.07 -19.23 30.35
CA MET A 1 -9.09 -19.21 29.27
C MET A 1 -9.53 -17.81 28.87
N LEU A 2 -9.65 -16.84 29.79
CA LEU A 2 -9.96 -15.43 29.45
C LEU A 2 -8.93 -14.78 28.51
N GLU A 3 -7.67 -15.23 28.56
CA GLU A 3 -6.60 -14.79 27.67
C GLU A 3 -6.84 -15.13 26.20
N LEU A 4 -7.46 -16.28 25.91
CA LEU A 4 -7.82 -16.69 24.54
C LEU A 4 -8.94 -15.82 23.98
N LEU A 5 -9.91 -15.45 24.81
CA LEU A 5 -10.97 -14.54 24.41
C LEU A 5 -10.41 -13.13 24.12
N LYS A 6 -9.48 -12.65 24.95
CA LYS A 6 -8.76 -11.40 24.71
C LYS A 6 -7.98 -11.46 23.39
N SER A 7 -7.16 -12.49 23.17
CA SER A 7 -6.38 -12.62 21.92
C SER A 7 -7.25 -12.76 20.68
N LEU A 8 -8.41 -13.42 20.77
CA LEU A 8 -9.38 -13.50 19.68
C LEU A 8 -9.92 -12.11 19.31
N VAL A 9 -10.31 -11.30 20.29
CA VAL A 9 -10.78 -9.92 20.06
C VAL A 9 -9.66 -9.07 19.45
N PHE A 10 -8.42 -9.21 19.96
CA PHE A 10 -7.27 -8.53 19.37
C PHE A 10 -7.04 -8.95 17.91
N ALA A 11 -7.12 -10.24 17.60
CA ALA A 11 -6.93 -10.73 16.24
C ALA A 11 -8.00 -10.17 15.28
N VAL A 12 -9.27 -10.22 15.67
CA VAL A 12 -10.38 -9.70 14.86
C VAL A 12 -10.24 -8.20 14.57
N ILE A 13 -9.65 -7.42 15.49
CA ILE A 13 -9.41 -5.99 15.30
C ILE A 13 -8.11 -5.75 14.52
N MET A 14 -7.03 -6.47 14.81
CA MET A 14 -5.72 -6.22 14.21
C MET A 14 -5.65 -6.63 12.74
N VAL A 15 -6.38 -7.68 12.34
CA VAL A 15 -6.44 -8.12 10.93
C VAL A 15 -6.92 -7.00 9.98
N PRO A 16 -8.08 -6.35 10.18
CA PRO A 16 -8.51 -5.26 9.32
C PRO A 16 -7.62 -4.01 9.44
N VAL A 17 -7.04 -3.75 10.62
CA VAL A 17 -6.10 -2.63 10.81
C VAL A 17 -4.86 -2.80 9.94
N VAL A 18 -4.21 -3.97 10.01
CA VAL A 18 -3.00 -4.24 9.21
C VAL A 18 -3.34 -4.26 7.72
N MET A 19 -4.50 -4.81 7.34
CA MET A 19 -4.98 -4.77 5.96
C MET A 19 -5.11 -3.32 5.46
N ALA A 20 -5.73 -2.42 6.23
CA ALA A 20 -5.87 -1.02 5.86
C ALA A 20 -4.52 -0.30 5.76
N ILE A 21 -3.57 -0.60 6.66
CA ILE A 21 -2.22 -0.02 6.63
C ILE A 21 -1.47 -0.45 5.38
N ILE A 22 -1.42 -1.75 5.09
CA ILE A 22 -0.68 -2.26 3.93
C ILE A 22 -1.32 -1.74 2.64
N LEU A 23 -2.64 -1.76 2.53
CA LEU A 23 -3.37 -1.20 1.37
C LEU A 23 -3.10 0.29 1.20
N GLY A 24 -3.15 1.08 2.28
CA GLY A 24 -2.84 2.50 2.24
C GLY A 24 -1.40 2.79 1.80
N LEU A 25 -0.44 2.00 2.28
CA LEU A 25 0.96 2.13 1.90
C LEU A 25 1.19 1.80 0.43
N ILE A 26 0.68 0.67 -0.08
CA ILE A 26 0.88 0.31 -1.49
C ILE A 26 0.11 1.24 -2.42
N TYR A 27 -1.04 1.75 -1.99
CA TYR A 27 -1.82 2.73 -2.75
C TYR A 27 -1.06 4.06 -2.86
N GLY A 28 -0.61 4.60 -1.71
CA GLY A 28 0.16 5.85 -1.68
C GLY A 28 1.50 5.73 -2.40
N LEU A 29 2.24 4.65 -2.16
CA LEU A 29 3.49 4.39 -2.88
C LEU A 29 3.25 4.22 -4.39
N GLY A 30 2.17 3.55 -4.78
CA GLY A 30 1.77 3.39 -6.18
C GLY A 30 1.54 4.72 -6.87
N GLU A 31 0.81 5.65 -6.24
CA GLU A 31 0.59 7.00 -6.76
C GLU A 31 1.90 7.79 -6.87
N VAL A 32 2.74 7.73 -5.84
CA VAL A 32 4.05 8.40 -5.81
C VAL A 32 4.95 7.86 -6.93
N PHE A 33 5.07 6.54 -7.09
CA PHE A 33 5.86 5.93 -8.16
C PHE A 33 5.29 6.22 -9.55
N ASN A 34 3.97 6.30 -9.71
CA ASN A 34 3.34 6.66 -10.99
C ASN A 34 3.72 8.09 -11.43
N ILE A 35 3.70 9.05 -10.48
CA ILE A 35 4.11 10.44 -10.74
C ILE A 35 5.60 10.51 -11.10
N PHE A 36 6.46 9.81 -10.35
CA PHE A 36 7.90 9.80 -10.63
C PHE A 36 8.26 9.09 -11.96
N SER A 37 7.56 8.02 -12.32
CA SER A 37 7.82 7.27 -13.56
C SER A 37 7.50 8.09 -14.82
N GLY A 38 6.40 8.86 -14.80
CA GLY A 38 6.00 9.71 -15.92
C GLY A 38 6.96 10.87 -16.23
N ILE A 39 7.80 11.25 -15.27
CA ILE A 39 8.80 12.31 -15.41
C ILE A 39 10.06 11.80 -16.12
N GLY A 40 10.42 10.51 -15.97
CA GLY A 40 11.61 9.94 -16.60
C GLY A 40 11.42 9.39 -18.02
N GLN A 41 10.20 8.98 -18.39
CA GLN A 41 9.97 8.21 -19.63
C GLN A 41 9.45 9.02 -20.83
N GLN A 42 8.96 10.24 -20.61
CA GLN A 42 8.47 11.11 -21.69
C GLN A 42 9.59 11.65 -22.60
N ASP A 43 10.83 11.75 -22.10
CA ASP A 43 11.94 12.28 -22.91
C ASP A 43 12.46 11.27 -23.96
N GLN A 44 12.31 9.96 -23.74
CA GLN A 44 12.89 8.95 -24.63
C GLN A 44 11.96 8.54 -25.78
N SER A 45 10.64 8.68 -25.60
CA SER A 45 9.63 8.30 -26.61
C SER A 45 9.32 9.40 -27.64
N ARG A 46 9.79 10.64 -27.42
CA ARG A 46 9.73 11.73 -28.42
C ARG A 46 10.96 11.82 -29.34
N GLN A 47 12.05 11.14 -29.03
CA GLN A 47 13.28 11.20 -29.83
C GLN A 47 13.31 10.21 -31.00
N ASN A 48 12.38 9.26 -31.07
CA ASN A 48 12.27 8.24 -32.13
C ASN A 48 11.04 8.43 -33.03
N ARG A 49 10.64 9.68 -33.34
CA ARG A 49 9.74 10.00 -34.45
C ARG A 49 10.36 11.05 -35.35
#